data_AF-A0A2G9TTG1-F1
#
_entry.id   AF-A0A2G9TTG1-F1
#
_cell.length_a   1.000
_cell.length_b   1.000
_cell.length_c   1.000
_cell.angle_alpha   90.00
_cell.angle_beta   90.00
_cell.angle_gamma   90.00
#
_symmetry.space_group_name_H-M   'P 1'
#
loop_
_entity.id
_entity.type
_entity.pdbx_description
1 polymer ?
#
loop_
_entity_poly.entity_id
_entity_poly.type
_entity_poly.pdbx_seq_one_letter_code
_entity_poly.pdbx_strand_id
1 'polypeptide(L)'
;MKMKMVNEDGTKRKLRRIKANGRERQRMHGLNDALDLLRQYIPITAQHQKLSKIETLRLARNYILALQRILQTGQPPSPLEYAHQLSIGLSQTTTNMLATLLQVHPRLLLGSGSAPPCMEAAYQPPPHFLPPNSPYIDDCFPPSSYPEDRATKLTLEADDVETH
;
A
#
# COMPACT_ATOMS: atom_id res chain seq x y z
N MET A 1 -19.49 61.16 20.90
CA MET A 1 -19.55 60.01 19.95
C MET A 1 -18.15 59.72 19.43
N LYS A 2 -17.57 58.57 19.80
CA LYS A 2 -16.26 58.13 19.27
C LYS A 2 -16.48 56.86 18.48
N MET A 3 -16.86 57.01 17.20
CA MET A 3 -16.95 55.90 16.26
C MET A 3 -15.58 55.72 15.60
N LYS A 4 -14.84 54.72 16.07
CA LYS A 4 -13.73 54.04 15.38
C LYS A 4 -13.44 52.80 16.24
N MET A 5 -13.33 51.60 15.72
CA MET A 5 -12.69 51.20 14.48
C MET A 5 -13.38 49.93 13.98
N VAL A 6 -13.88 49.92 12.75
CA VAL A 6 -13.85 48.65 12.02
C VAL A 6 -12.37 48.26 11.97
N ASN A 7 -12.03 47.03 12.35
CA ASN A 7 -10.66 46.51 12.37
C ASN A 7 -10.04 46.55 10.95
N GLU A 8 -9.63 47.73 10.47
CA GLU A 8 -9.05 47.96 9.15
C GLU A 8 -7.76 47.18 8.98
N ASP A 9 -6.96 47.06 10.05
CA ASP A 9 -5.75 46.25 10.03
C ASP A 9 -6.06 44.75 9.98
N GLY A 10 -7.15 44.33 10.63
CA GLY A 10 -7.68 42.97 10.55
C GLY A 10 -8.21 42.62 9.16
N THR A 11 -8.91 43.55 8.50
CA THR A 11 -9.44 43.36 7.13
C THR A 11 -8.31 43.37 6.09
N LYS A 12 -7.32 44.27 6.21
CA LYS A 12 -6.10 44.28 5.38
C LYS A 12 -5.31 42.97 5.52
N ARG A 13 -5.14 42.45 6.75
CA ARG A 13 -4.48 41.15 7.01
C ARG A 13 -5.27 40.00 6.38
N LYS A 14 -6.59 39.99 6.51
CA LYS A 14 -7.48 38.99 5.89
C LYS A 14 -7.35 39.02 4.36
N LEU A 15 -7.33 40.20 3.75
CA LEU A 15 -7.18 40.36 2.30
C LEU A 15 -5.84 39.84 1.79
N ARG A 16 -4.73 40.13 2.49
CA ARG A 16 -3.40 39.58 2.17
C ARG A 16 -3.39 38.06 2.20
N ARG A 17 -4.01 37.45 3.22
CA ARG A 17 -4.15 35.99 3.33
C ARG A 17 -4.99 35.41 2.19
N ILE A 18 -6.12 36.03 1.85
CA ILE A 18 -6.95 35.60 0.72
C ILE A 18 -6.16 35.64 -0.59
N LYS A 19 -5.43 36.73 -0.86
CA LYS A 19 -4.58 36.88 -2.06
C LYS A 19 -3.46 35.83 -2.09
N ALA A 20 -2.85 35.51 -0.95
CA ALA A 20 -1.84 34.46 -0.85
C ALA A 20 -2.42 33.07 -1.14
N ASN A 21 -3.56 32.72 -0.52
CA ASN A 21 -4.24 31.46 -0.76
C ASN A 21 -4.70 31.30 -2.22
N GLY A 22 -5.12 32.40 -2.86
CA GLY A 22 -5.46 32.42 -4.29
C GLY A 22 -4.26 32.05 -5.16
N ARG A 23 -3.07 32.61 -4.88
CA ARG A 23 -1.84 32.27 -5.60
C ARG A 23 -1.44 30.80 -5.39
N GLU A 24 -1.55 30.29 -4.16
CA GLU A 24 -1.21 28.90 -3.89
C GLU A 24 -2.15 27.93 -4.60
N ARG A 25 -3.45 28.24 -4.64
CA ARG A 25 -4.40 27.46 -5.47
C ARG A 25 -3.99 27.46 -6.93
N GLN A 26 -3.66 28.62 -7.51
CA GLN A 26 -3.21 28.70 -8.91
C GLN A 26 -1.95 27.86 -9.16
N ARG A 27 -0.97 27.92 -8.25
CA ARG A 27 0.24 27.09 -8.31
C ARG A 27 -0.10 25.60 -8.27
N MET A 28 -1.00 25.20 -7.36
CA MET A 28 -1.45 23.82 -7.25
C MET A 28 -2.26 23.34 -8.47
N HIS A 29 -3.05 24.21 -9.09
CA HIS A 29 -3.72 23.92 -10.36
C HIS A 29 -2.70 23.59 -11.45
N GLY A 30 -1.69 24.44 -11.65
CA GLY A 30 -0.64 24.17 -12.63
C GLY A 30 0.13 22.86 -12.39
N LEU A 31 0.37 22.49 -11.12
CA LEU A 31 0.97 21.20 -10.78
C LEU A 31 0.05 20.02 -11.12
N ASN A 32 -1.24 20.13 -10.82
CA ASN A 32 -2.21 19.08 -11.13
C ASN A 32 -2.39 18.93 -12.64
N ASP A 33 -2.40 20.04 -13.39
CA ASP A 33 -2.48 20.04 -14.85
C ASP A 33 -1.27 19.34 -15.47
N ALA A 34 -0.06 19.60 -14.96
CA ALA A 34 1.15 18.90 -15.38
C ALA A 34 1.10 17.38 -15.08
N LEU A 35 0.54 17.00 -13.94
CA LEU A 35 0.34 15.59 -13.59
C LEU A 35 -0.72 14.92 -14.47
N ASP A 36 -1.78 15.63 -14.82
CA ASP A 36 -2.80 15.15 -15.75
C ASP A 36 -2.27 15.06 -17.18
N LEU A 37 -1.37 15.95 -17.61
CA LEU A 37 -0.63 15.81 -18.86
C LEU A 37 0.24 14.56 -18.83
N LEU A 38 0.97 14.30 -17.74
CA LEU A 38 1.79 13.09 -17.60
C LEU A 38 0.93 11.81 -17.76
N ARG A 39 -0.29 11.79 -17.21
CA ARG A 39 -1.23 10.65 -17.36
C ARG A 39 -1.62 10.37 -18.82
N GLN A 40 -1.50 11.32 -19.73
CA GLN A 40 -1.79 11.08 -21.15
C GLN A 40 -0.69 10.27 -21.84
N TYR A 41 0.54 10.34 -21.33
CA TYR A 41 1.71 9.65 -21.90
C TYR A 41 2.04 8.33 -21.19
N ILE A 42 1.50 8.11 -20.00
CA ILE A 42 1.66 6.83 -19.30
C ILE A 42 0.75 5.79 -19.97
N PRO A 43 1.22 4.56 -20.22
CA PRO A 43 0.39 3.50 -20.73
C PRO A 43 -0.78 3.26 -19.78
N ILE A 44 -1.97 2.96 -20.31
CA ILE A 44 -3.16 2.51 -19.57
C ILE A 44 -3.96 3.61 -18.84
N THR A 45 -3.35 4.72 -18.43
CA THR A 45 -4.08 5.84 -17.80
C THR A 45 -4.94 6.67 -18.74
N ALA A 46 -4.69 6.62 -20.06
CA ALA A 46 -5.48 7.35 -21.04
C ALA A 46 -6.89 6.75 -21.25
N GLN A 47 -7.06 5.45 -20.97
CA GLN A 47 -8.31 4.71 -21.26
C GLN A 47 -9.04 4.23 -20.00
N HIS A 48 -8.33 4.09 -18.88
CA HIS A 48 -8.90 3.60 -17.62
C HIS A 48 -8.77 4.65 -16.50
N GLN A 49 -9.59 4.49 -15.47
CA GLN A 49 -9.67 5.26 -14.22
C GLN A 49 -8.43 6.09 -13.85
N LYS A 50 -8.65 7.33 -13.42
CA LYS A 50 -7.61 8.24 -12.92
C LYS A 50 -6.83 7.61 -11.75
N LEU A 51 -5.56 7.27 -11.99
CA LEU A 51 -4.65 6.78 -10.95
C LEU A 51 -4.33 7.85 -9.91
N SER A 52 -4.05 7.41 -8.68
CA SER A 52 -3.55 8.27 -7.61
C SER A 52 -2.25 8.97 -8.00
N LYS A 53 -1.88 10.06 -7.30
CA LYS A 53 -0.64 10.80 -7.59
C LYS A 53 0.59 9.89 -7.51
N ILE A 54 0.66 9.05 -6.47
CA ILE A 54 1.79 8.15 -6.25
C ILE A 54 1.85 7.04 -7.31
N GLU A 55 0.71 6.43 -7.66
CA GLU A 55 0.69 5.39 -8.70
C GLU A 55 1.04 5.94 -10.07
N THR A 56 0.59 7.16 -10.39
CA THR A 56 0.96 7.86 -11.63
C THR A 56 2.48 8.02 -11.72
N LEU A 57 3.13 8.48 -10.64
CA LEU A 57 4.58 8.67 -10.62
C LEU A 57 5.36 7.35 -10.67
N ARG A 58 4.89 6.31 -9.95
CA ARG A 58 5.50 4.98 -9.98
C ARG A 58 5.40 4.35 -11.37
N LEU A 59 4.23 4.39 -11.99
CA LEU A 59 4.00 3.83 -13.31
C LEU A 59 4.79 4.59 -14.39
N ALA A 60 4.89 5.93 -14.31
CA ALA A 60 5.74 6.71 -15.20
C ALA A 60 7.21 6.29 -15.13
N ARG A 61 7.75 6.15 -13.92
CA ARG A 61 9.12 5.67 -13.72
C ARG A 61 9.33 4.28 -14.32
N ASN A 62 8.40 3.35 -14.05
CA ASN A 62 8.48 1.99 -14.56
C ASN A 62 8.42 1.97 -16.09
N TYR A 63 7.57 2.81 -16.69
CA TYR A 63 7.45 2.92 -18.14
C TYR A 63 8.74 3.45 -18.79
N ILE A 64 9.37 4.48 -18.22
CA ILE A 64 10.68 4.97 -18.69
C ILE A 64 11.72 3.84 -18.69
N LEU A 65 11.80 3.06 -17.60
CA LEU A 65 12.74 1.94 -17.51
C LEU A 65 12.45 0.85 -18.55
N ALA A 66 11.18 0.53 -18.78
CA ALA A 66 10.79 -0.45 -19.79
C ALA A 66 11.18 0.01 -21.21
N LEU A 67 10.94 1.28 -21.54
CA LEU A 67 11.37 1.87 -22.81
C LEU A 67 12.90 1.87 -22.97
N GLN A 68 13.64 2.22 -21.91
CA GLN A 68 15.10 2.15 -21.93
C GLN A 68 15.61 0.74 -22.23
N ARG A 69 14.99 -0.29 -21.62
CA ARG A 69 15.34 -1.69 -21.90
C ARG A 69 15.08 -2.07 -23.35
N ILE A 70 13.92 -1.68 -23.91
CA ILE A 70 13.59 -1.91 -25.32
C ILE A 70 14.63 -1.29 -26.25
N LEU A 71 15.05 -0.05 -25.97
CA LEU A 71 16.07 0.64 -26.76
C LEU A 71 17.45 -0.03 -26.67
N GLN A 72 17.80 -0.61 -25.51
CA GLN A 72 19.08 -1.28 -25.30
C GLN A 72 19.14 -2.67 -25.94
N THR A 73 18.07 -3.46 -25.83
CA THR A 73 18.01 -4.82 -26.39
C THR A 73 17.62 -4.84 -27.86
N GLY A 74 16.99 -3.77 -28.36
CA GLY A 74 16.40 -3.72 -29.69
C GLY A 74 15.24 -4.70 -29.88
N GLN A 75 14.71 -5.27 -28.80
CA GLN A 75 13.66 -6.28 -28.81
C GLN A 75 12.53 -5.90 -27.85
N PRO A 76 11.26 -6.02 -28.26
CA PRO A 76 10.14 -5.77 -27.38
C PRO A 76 10.05 -6.87 -26.29
N PRO A 77 9.77 -6.51 -25.02
CA PRO A 77 9.55 -7.49 -23.95
C PRO A 77 8.31 -8.34 -24.25
N SER A 78 8.29 -9.56 -23.72
CA SER A 78 7.06 -10.36 -23.74
C SER A 78 5.93 -9.63 -22.99
N PRO A 79 4.65 -9.86 -23.33
CA PRO A 79 3.53 -9.19 -22.64
C PRO A 79 3.55 -9.37 -21.12
N LEU A 80 3.95 -10.56 -20.66
CA LEU A 80 4.08 -10.87 -19.24
C LEU A 80 5.22 -10.09 -18.58
N GLU A 81 6.39 -10.04 -19.22
CA GLU A 81 7.53 -9.29 -18.70
C GLU A 81 7.24 -7.79 -18.65
N TYR A 82 6.57 -7.26 -19.67
CA TYR A 82 6.16 -5.87 -19.73
C TYR A 82 5.15 -5.54 -18.62
N ALA A 83 4.13 -6.40 -18.43
CA ALA A 83 3.16 -6.25 -17.37
C ALA A 83 3.81 -6.25 -15.97
N HIS A 84 4.76 -7.17 -15.74
CA HIS A 84 5.50 -7.24 -14.47
C HIS A 84 6.31 -5.97 -14.23
N GLN A 85 7.05 -5.48 -15.24
CA GLN A 85 7.84 -4.25 -15.13
C GLN A 85 6.96 -3.04 -14.79
N LEU A 86 5.80 -2.92 -15.41
CA LEU A 86 4.86 -1.82 -15.15
C LEU A 86 4.22 -1.91 -13.77
N SER A 87 3.88 -3.11 -13.28
CA SER A 87 3.13 -3.30 -12.04
C SER A 87 3.92 -3.10 -10.74
N ILE A 88 5.25 -2.92 -10.82
CA ILE A 88 6.11 -2.81 -9.63
C ILE A 88 5.67 -1.67 -8.72
N GLY A 89 5.31 -2.02 -7.47
CA GLY A 89 4.94 -1.05 -6.43
C GLY A 89 3.58 -0.38 -6.64
N LEU A 90 2.73 -0.90 -7.52
CA LEU A 90 1.36 -0.43 -7.68
C LEU A 90 0.41 -1.16 -6.73
N SER A 91 -0.79 -0.62 -6.55
CA SER A 91 -1.81 -1.30 -5.75
C SER A 91 -2.29 -2.57 -6.45
N GLN A 92 -2.86 -3.50 -5.67
CA GLN A 92 -3.41 -4.74 -6.21
C GLN A 92 -4.47 -4.49 -7.30
N THR A 93 -5.33 -3.48 -7.09
CA THR A 93 -6.33 -3.07 -8.08
C THR A 93 -5.66 -2.64 -9.37
N THR A 94 -4.64 -1.79 -9.29
CA THR A 94 -3.92 -1.32 -10.47
C THR A 94 -3.18 -2.44 -11.20
N THR A 95 -2.55 -3.35 -10.47
CA THR A 95 -1.91 -4.54 -11.04
C THR A 95 -2.92 -5.43 -11.77
N ASN A 96 -4.12 -5.63 -11.21
CA ASN A 96 -5.18 -6.40 -11.86
C ASN A 96 -5.66 -5.71 -13.15
N MET A 97 -5.83 -4.39 -13.14
CA MET A 97 -6.18 -3.61 -14.33
C MET A 97 -5.13 -3.77 -15.44
N LEU A 98 -3.84 -3.68 -15.10
CA LEU A 98 -2.74 -3.92 -16.03
C LEU A 98 -2.77 -5.35 -16.61
N ALA A 99 -3.04 -6.34 -15.76
CA ALA A 99 -3.13 -7.73 -16.18
C ALA A 99 -4.21 -7.94 -17.24
N THR A 100 -5.40 -7.38 -16.99
CA THR A 100 -6.53 -7.44 -17.94
C THR A 100 -6.19 -6.77 -19.27
N LEU A 101 -5.60 -5.58 -19.23
CA LEU A 101 -5.31 -4.81 -20.45
C LEU A 101 -4.20 -5.42 -21.31
N LEU A 102 -3.24 -6.09 -20.68
CA LEU A 102 -2.16 -6.79 -21.37
C LEU A 102 -2.49 -8.26 -21.67
N GLN A 103 -3.72 -8.70 -21.37
CA GLN A 103 -4.22 -10.07 -21.56
C GLN A 103 -3.32 -11.13 -20.90
N VAL A 104 -2.76 -10.80 -19.73
CA VAL A 104 -1.93 -11.71 -18.94
C VAL A 104 -2.70 -12.20 -17.71
N HIS A 105 -2.53 -13.46 -17.34
CA HIS A 105 -3.18 -13.98 -16.13
C HIS A 105 -2.63 -13.25 -14.90
N PRO A 106 -3.49 -12.61 -14.08
CA PRO A 106 -3.03 -11.78 -12.95
C PRO A 106 -2.19 -12.56 -11.95
N ARG A 107 -2.45 -13.87 -11.76
CA ARG A 107 -1.67 -14.72 -10.86
C ARG A 107 -0.18 -14.77 -11.20
N LEU A 108 0.20 -14.52 -12.45
CA LEU A 108 1.60 -14.50 -12.89
C LEU A 108 2.30 -13.19 -12.49
N LEU A 109 1.56 -12.10 -12.24
CA LEU A 109 2.12 -10.82 -11.80
C LEU A 109 2.27 -10.71 -10.27
N LEU A 110 1.45 -11.45 -9.52
CA LEU A 110 1.49 -11.49 -8.05
C LEU A 110 2.52 -12.50 -7.51
N GLY A 111 3.37 -13.07 -8.37
CA GLY A 111 4.31 -14.13 -8.05
C GLY A 111 5.58 -13.66 -7.34
N SER A 112 5.45 -13.17 -6.10
CA SER A 112 6.54 -13.20 -5.10
C SER A 112 6.01 -13.18 -3.66
N GLY A 113 5.07 -14.07 -3.35
CA GLY A 113 5.16 -14.77 -2.07
C GLY A 113 6.25 -15.82 -2.24
N SER A 114 7.52 -15.44 -2.10
CA SER A 114 8.56 -16.43 -1.88
C SER A 114 8.20 -17.12 -0.56
N ALA A 115 7.53 -18.28 -0.64
CA ALA A 115 7.69 -19.26 0.42
C ALA A 115 9.20 -19.44 0.59
N PRO A 116 9.75 -19.30 1.80
CA PRO A 116 11.16 -19.60 2.02
C PRO A 116 11.45 -21.00 1.49
N PRO A 117 12.63 -21.26 0.89
CA PRO A 117 13.07 -22.60 0.55
C PRO A 117 13.42 -23.35 1.84
N CYS A 118 12.40 -23.70 2.60
CA CYS A 118 12.40 -24.64 3.68
C CYS A 118 11.05 -25.35 3.50
N MET A 119 10.92 -26.46 2.77
CA MET A 119 11.40 -27.78 3.13
C MET A 119 11.15 -28.72 1.92
N GLU A 120 11.63 -28.40 0.72
CA GLU A 120 11.55 -29.35 -0.42
C GLU A 120 12.84 -30.18 -0.50
N ALA A 121 13.27 -30.71 0.64
CA ALA A 121 14.20 -31.82 0.68
C ALA A 121 13.35 -33.05 0.98
N ALA A 122 13.29 -33.96 0.00
CA ALA A 122 12.55 -35.22 0.06
C ALA A 122 12.79 -35.96 1.39
N TYR A 123 11.87 -35.81 2.35
CA TYR A 123 11.82 -36.70 3.51
C TYR A 123 11.01 -37.93 3.07
N GLN A 124 11.69 -38.93 2.51
CA GLN A 124 11.10 -40.26 2.41
C GLN A 124 11.01 -40.82 3.83
N PRO A 125 9.81 -41.19 4.33
CA PRO A 125 9.71 -41.83 5.64
C PRO A 125 10.46 -43.17 5.60
N PRO A 126 11.30 -43.50 6.61
CA PRO A 126 11.94 -44.80 6.68
C PRO A 126 10.89 -45.91 6.85
N PRO A 127 11.11 -47.10 6.26
CA PRO A 127 10.18 -48.21 6.42
C PRO A 127 10.16 -48.66 7.88
N HIS A 128 8.95 -48.86 8.38
CA HIS A 128 8.64 -49.32 9.73
C HIS A 128 9.52 -50.50 10.18
N PHE A 129 10.26 -50.33 11.26
CA PHE A 129 10.69 -51.44 12.12
C PHE A 129 10.00 -51.25 13.48
N LEU A 130 8.80 -51.84 13.61
CA LEU A 130 8.15 -52.03 14.91
C LEU A 130 8.87 -53.19 15.63
N PRO A 131 9.41 -53.00 16.85
CA PRO A 131 9.80 -54.14 17.68
C PRO A 131 8.53 -54.87 18.16
N PRO A 132 8.53 -56.21 18.20
CA PRO A 132 7.39 -56.95 18.71
C PRO A 132 7.39 -56.85 20.24
N ASN A 133 6.33 -56.24 20.78
CA ASN A 133 5.97 -56.09 22.20
C ASN A 133 6.52 -54.84 22.92
N SER A 134 5.71 -53.77 22.95
CA SER A 134 5.67 -52.84 24.08
C SER A 134 4.21 -52.45 24.36
N PRO A 135 3.66 -52.78 25.55
CA PRO A 135 2.30 -52.43 25.94
C PRO A 135 2.32 -51.17 26.83
N TYR A 136 2.05 -49.99 26.29
CA TYR A 136 1.73 -48.82 27.13
C TYR A 136 0.73 -47.88 26.43
N ILE A 137 -0.53 -48.16 26.72
CA ILE A 137 -1.66 -47.26 27.05
C ILE A 137 -1.56 -45.79 26.58
N ASP A 138 -2.51 -45.43 25.72
CA ASP A 138 -3.07 -44.08 25.54
C ASP A 138 -3.44 -43.48 26.90
N ASP A 139 -2.80 -42.37 27.30
CA ASP A 139 -3.44 -41.24 27.98
C ASP A 139 -2.41 -40.21 28.49
N CYS A 140 -2.84 -38.94 28.52
CA CYS A 140 -2.23 -37.76 29.16
C CYS A 140 -1.31 -36.86 28.31
N PHE A 141 -1.91 -35.82 27.71
CA PHE A 141 -1.43 -34.45 27.99
C PHE A 141 -2.57 -33.42 27.96
N PRO A 142 -2.95 -32.78 29.09
CA PRO A 142 -3.89 -31.66 29.14
C PRO A 142 -3.21 -30.29 28.87
N PRO A 143 -3.97 -29.20 28.66
CA PRO A 143 -3.48 -27.98 28.01
C PRO A 143 -2.88 -26.93 28.96
N SER A 144 -1.90 -26.18 28.43
CA SER A 144 -1.58 -24.76 28.67
C SER A 144 -1.74 -24.20 30.10
N SER A 145 -0.64 -24.16 30.87
CA SER A 145 -0.49 -23.29 32.05
C SER A 145 0.22 -21.97 31.69
N TYR A 146 -0.52 -20.86 31.68
CA TYR A 146 0.05 -19.52 31.81
C TYR A 146 0.24 -19.20 33.31
N PRO A 147 1.34 -18.58 33.75
CA PRO A 147 1.47 -18.12 35.13
C PRO A 147 0.67 -16.83 35.35
N GLU A 148 -0.18 -16.85 36.38
CA GLU A 148 -0.75 -15.67 37.03
C GLU A 148 0.35 -14.87 37.74
N ASP A 149 0.31 -13.54 37.63
CA ASP A 149 0.90 -12.68 38.65
C ASP A 149 -0.11 -11.60 39.04
N ARG A 150 -0.57 -11.68 40.29
CA ARG A 150 -1.61 -10.84 40.89
C ARG A 150 -1.08 -10.27 42.19
N ALA A 151 -0.83 -8.97 42.25
CA ALA A 151 -0.93 -8.17 43.48
C ALA A 151 -0.88 -6.67 43.13
N THR A 152 -2.04 -6.00 43.09
CA THR A 152 -2.50 -4.98 44.07
C THR A 152 -1.76 -3.63 43.95
N LYS A 153 -2.42 -2.47 43.85
CA LYS A 153 -3.36 -1.92 44.84
C LYS A 153 -4.02 -0.61 44.30
N LEU A 154 -5.35 -0.49 44.51
CA LEU A 154 -6.20 0.67 44.89
C LEU A 154 -5.63 2.11 44.68
N THR A 155 -6.35 3.16 44.28
CA THR A 155 -7.76 3.57 44.47
C THR A 155 -7.96 4.98 43.86
N LEU A 156 -9.23 5.44 43.86
CA LEU A 156 -9.76 6.81 43.75
C LEU A 156 -10.35 7.13 42.37
N GLU A 157 -11.63 6.82 42.16
CA GLU A 157 -12.82 7.61 42.54
C GLU A 157 -13.03 8.83 41.66
N ALA A 158 -14.13 8.80 40.90
CA ALA A 158 -14.81 9.98 40.41
C ALA A 158 -16.28 9.58 40.17
N ASP A 159 -17.04 9.58 41.27
CA ASP A 159 -18.49 9.75 41.21
C ASP A 159 -18.80 11.24 40.94
N ASP A 160 -19.69 11.43 39.97
CA ASP A 160 -20.79 12.39 39.88
C ASP A 160 -20.60 13.92 39.70
N VAL A 161 -21.61 14.44 38.99
CA VAL A 161 -22.18 15.80 38.93
C VAL A 161 -21.55 16.76 37.90
N GLU A 162 -22.24 17.48 37.00
CA GLU A 162 -23.61 17.59 36.46
C GLU A 162 -23.58 18.77 35.44
N THR A 163 -24.65 18.95 34.66
CA THR A 163 -25.08 20.19 33.95
C THR A 163 -24.32 20.59 32.67
N HIS A 164 -24.94 20.48 31.49
CA HIS A 164 -25.97 21.40 30.99
C HIS A 164 -26.66 20.89 29.70
#